data_AF-R4MML2-F1
#
_entry.id   AF-R4MML2-F1
#
_cell.length_a   1.000
_cell.length_b   1.000
_cell.length_c   1.000
_cell.angle_alpha   90.00
_cell.angle_beta   90.00
_cell.angle_gamma   90.00
#
_symmetry.space_group_name_H-M   'P 1'
#
loop_
_entity.id
_entity.type
_entity.pdbx_description
1 polymer ?
#
loop_
_entity_poly.entity_id
_entity_poly.type
_entity_poly.pdbx_seq_one_letter_code
_entity_poly.pdbx_strand_id
1 'polypeptide(L)'
;MKAVTCTNAKLEVVDRPSPAPAKGQLLLDVLRCGICGSDLHARLHCDELADVMAESGYHAFMRSNQQVVFGHEFCGEVVDYGPGTRRTPRRGTPVVAMPLLRRGNKEVTGSGFRQWRRAPTPSGSSSSSR
;
A
#
# COMPACT_ATOMS: atom_id res chain seq x y z
N MET A 1 -8.12 -2.93 11.90
CA MET A 1 -8.56 -1.69 11.21
C MET A 1 -9.57 -2.02 10.13
N LYS A 2 -10.49 -1.11 9.83
CA LYS A 2 -11.39 -1.21 8.68
C LYS A 2 -10.65 -0.77 7.39
N ALA A 3 -11.00 -1.36 6.26
CA ALA A 3 -10.53 -0.95 4.94
C ALA A 3 -11.61 -1.22 3.88
N VAL A 4 -11.60 -0.45 2.79
CA VAL A 4 -12.42 -0.75 1.60
C VAL A 4 -11.56 -1.55 0.63
N THR A 5 -12.04 -2.74 0.24
CA THR A 5 -11.38 -3.58 -0.76
C THR A 5 -12.19 -3.67 -2.04
N CYS A 6 -11.52 -3.78 -3.18
CA CYS A 6 -12.10 -4.10 -4.48
C CYS A 6 -11.69 -5.51 -4.93
N THR A 7 -12.67 -6.31 -5.36
CA THR A 7 -12.47 -7.60 -6.07
C THR A 7 -13.62 -7.80 -7.01
N ASN A 8 -13.35 -8.20 -8.27
CA ASN A 8 -14.36 -8.37 -9.32
C ASN A 8 -15.34 -7.19 -9.39
N ALA A 9 -14.79 -5.97 -9.45
CA ALA A 9 -15.55 -4.72 -9.43
C ALA A 9 -16.48 -4.50 -8.23
N LYS A 10 -16.40 -5.30 -7.16
CA LYS A 10 -17.20 -5.16 -5.94
C LYS A 10 -16.38 -4.47 -4.85
N LEU A 11 -16.95 -3.42 -4.25
CA LEU A 11 -16.37 -2.75 -3.08
C LEU A 11 -17.01 -3.27 -1.80
N GLU A 12 -16.17 -3.61 -0.82
CA GLU A 12 -16.61 -4.11 0.49
C GLU A 12 -15.79 -3.48 1.61
N VAL A 13 -16.45 -3.19 2.74
CA VAL A 13 -15.78 -2.82 3.98
C VAL A 13 -15.40 -4.09 4.72
N VAL A 14 -14.11 -4.28 4.96
CA VAL A 14 -13.56 -5.47 5.63
C VAL A 14 -12.74 -5.08 6.85
N ASP A 15 -12.64 -5.99 7.83
CA ASP A 15 -11.66 -5.90 8.91
C ASP A 15 -10.33 -6.50 8.46
N ARG A 16 -9.23 -5.81 8.76
CA ARG A 16 -7.86 -6.27 8.51
C ARG A 16 -6.97 -5.99 9.72
N PRO A 17 -5.90 -6.78 9.92
CA PRO A 17 -4.83 -6.40 10.84
C PRO A 17 -4.26 -5.04 10.46
N SER A 18 -3.92 -4.22 11.46
CA SER A 18 -3.16 -2.99 11.21
C SER A 18 -1.79 -3.34 10.61
N PRO A 19 -1.32 -2.62 9.58
CA PRO A 19 -0.04 -2.92 8.95
C PRO A 19 1.12 -2.58 9.89
N ALA A 20 2.16 -3.41 9.87
CA ALA A 20 3.42 -3.13 10.55
C ALA A 20 4.39 -2.47 9.55
N PRO A 21 4.95 -1.28 9.84
CA PRO A 21 5.87 -0.62 8.92
C PRO A 21 7.21 -1.38 8.86
N ALA A 22 7.70 -1.64 7.64
CA ALA A 22 9.04 -2.22 7.43
C ALA A 22 10.13 -1.14 7.50
N LYS A 23 11.42 -1.54 7.50
CA LYS A 23 12.55 -0.60 7.46
C LYS A 23 12.39 0.42 6.32
N GLY A 24 12.53 1.70 6.66
CA GLY A 24 12.35 2.81 5.74
C GLY A 24 10.90 3.27 5.55
N GLN A 25 9.93 2.65 6.23
CA GLN A 25 8.50 3.00 6.11
C GLN A 25 7.97 3.69 7.36
N LEU A 26 6.96 4.52 7.16
CA LEU A 26 6.12 5.12 8.20
C LEU A 26 4.79 4.37 8.29
N LEU A 27 4.20 4.35 9.48
CA LEU A 27 2.79 4.03 9.67
C LEU A 27 2.03 5.34 9.87
N LEU A 28 0.96 5.53 9.12
CA LEU A 28 0.09 6.68 9.21
C LEU A 28 -1.28 6.27 9.76
N ASP A 29 -1.85 7.12 10.61
CA ASP A 29 -3.29 7.13 10.82
C ASP A 29 -3.94 8.01 9.75
N VAL A 30 -4.82 7.42 8.92
CA VAL A 30 -5.40 8.10 7.77
C VAL A 30 -6.53 9.00 8.24
N LEU A 31 -6.34 10.32 8.07
CA LEU A 31 -7.32 11.31 8.49
C LEU A 31 -8.37 11.54 7.40
N ARG A 32 -7.95 11.61 6.13
CA ARG A 32 -8.83 11.83 4.97
C ARG A 32 -8.29 11.06 3.76
N CYS A 33 -9.19 10.52 2.96
CA CYS A 33 -8.88 9.96 1.64
C CYS A 33 -9.89 10.45 0.61
N GLY A 34 -9.39 10.77 -0.58
CA GLY A 34 -10.16 11.05 -1.78
C GLY A 34 -10.43 9.79 -2.60
N ILE A 35 -11.35 9.93 -3.54
CA ILE A 35 -11.61 8.95 -4.59
C ILE A 35 -11.19 9.61 -5.89
N CYS A 36 -10.19 9.04 -6.56
CA CYS A 36 -9.72 9.53 -7.84
C CYS A 36 -10.61 8.99 -8.96
N GLY A 37 -10.70 9.71 -10.08
CA GLY A 37 -11.33 9.17 -11.29
C GLY A 37 -10.66 7.87 -11.76
N SER A 38 -9.35 7.73 -11.54
CA SER A 38 -8.61 6.51 -11.89
C SER A 38 -9.01 5.30 -11.03
N ASP A 39 -9.49 5.49 -9.79
CA ASP A 39 -10.03 4.40 -8.97
C ASP A 39 -11.28 3.79 -9.61
N LEU A 40 -12.13 4.62 -10.24
CA LEU A 40 -13.33 4.16 -10.94
C LEU A 40 -12.96 3.35 -12.20
N HIS A 41 -11.99 3.82 -12.98
CA HIS A 41 -11.48 3.07 -14.13
C HIS A 41 -10.82 1.75 -13.70
N ALA A 42 -9.98 1.76 -12.67
CA ALA A 42 -9.37 0.55 -12.14
C ALA A 42 -10.41 -0.43 -11.59
N ARG A 43 -11.49 0.05 -10.96
CA ARG A 43 -12.58 -0.81 -10.47
C ARG A 43 -13.20 -1.67 -11.58
N LEU A 44 -13.45 -1.07 -12.73
CA LEU A 44 -14.24 -1.67 -13.81
C LEU A 44 -13.37 -2.29 -14.91
N HIS A 45 -12.15 -1.79 -15.10
CA HIS A 45 -11.30 -2.10 -16.26
C HIS A 45 -9.86 -2.46 -15.86
N CYS A 46 -9.62 -2.94 -14.63
CA CYS A 46 -8.26 -3.24 -14.15
C CYS A 46 -7.50 -4.24 -15.00
N ASP A 47 -8.16 -5.22 -15.62
CA ASP A 47 -7.47 -6.26 -16.37
C ASP A 47 -6.85 -5.68 -17.66
N GLU A 48 -7.62 -4.89 -18.41
CA GLU A 48 -7.13 -4.15 -19.59
C GLU A 48 -6.03 -3.16 -19.20
N LEU A 49 -6.23 -2.39 -18.13
CA LEU A 49 -5.22 -1.46 -17.63
C LEU A 49 -3.93 -2.18 -17.22
N ALA A 50 -4.03 -3.34 -16.58
CA ALA A 50 -2.87 -4.12 -16.20
C ALA A 50 -2.11 -4.68 -17.42
N ASP A 51 -2.80 -5.00 -18.51
CA ASP A 51 -2.15 -5.42 -19.76
C ASP A 51 -1.38 -4.26 -20.40
N VAL A 52 -2.01 -3.07 -20.51
CA VAL A 52 -1.33 -1.85 -20.99
C VAL A 52 -0.11 -1.49 -20.12
N MET A 53 -0.25 -1.58 -18.78
CA MET A 53 0.86 -1.30 -17.88
C MET A 53 1.98 -2.33 -18.00
N ALA A 54 1.66 -3.59 -18.30
CA ALA A 54 2.64 -4.64 -18.54
C ALA A 54 3.50 -4.38 -19.78
N GLU A 55 2.95 -3.77 -20.83
CA GLU A 55 3.70 -3.33 -22.02
C GLU A 55 4.78 -2.29 -21.67
N SER A 56 4.55 -1.50 -20.62
CA SER A 56 5.52 -0.54 -20.08
C SER A 56 6.47 -1.15 -19.03
N GLY A 57 6.44 -2.48 -18.84
CA GLY A 57 7.26 -3.22 -17.87
C GLY A 57 6.74 -3.18 -16.43
N TYR A 58 5.51 -2.69 -16.20
CA TYR A 58 4.89 -2.63 -14.88
C TYR A 58 3.90 -3.78 -14.67
N HIS A 59 4.41 -4.91 -14.16
CA HIS A 59 3.62 -6.15 -14.04
C HIS A 59 2.82 -6.31 -12.76
N ALA A 60 2.74 -5.26 -11.94
CA ALA A 60 2.15 -5.37 -10.61
C ALA A 60 0.96 -4.43 -10.40
N PHE A 61 0.35 -3.97 -11.49
CA PHE A 61 -1.01 -3.43 -11.44
C PHE A 61 -2.00 -4.54 -11.04
N MET A 62 -3.12 -4.14 -10.44
CA MET A 62 -4.12 -5.08 -9.96
C MET A 62 -4.79 -5.87 -11.08
N ARG A 63 -5.24 -7.08 -10.77
CA ARG A 63 -6.18 -7.86 -11.59
C ARG A 63 -7.53 -7.95 -10.89
N SER A 64 -8.59 -8.19 -11.65
CA SER A 64 -9.97 -8.23 -11.14
C SER A 64 -10.16 -9.28 -10.05
N ASN A 65 -9.50 -10.44 -10.19
CA ASN A 65 -9.53 -11.53 -9.23
C ASN A 65 -8.72 -11.27 -7.94
N GLN A 66 -8.04 -10.14 -7.80
CA GLN A 66 -7.27 -9.79 -6.61
C GLN A 66 -8.10 -8.94 -5.65
N GLN A 67 -7.89 -9.15 -4.36
CA GLN A 67 -8.43 -8.27 -3.33
C GLN A 67 -7.44 -7.15 -3.02
N VAL A 68 -7.84 -5.93 -3.39
CA VAL A 68 -6.99 -4.74 -3.36
C VAL A 68 -7.64 -3.64 -2.55
N VAL A 69 -6.86 -3.00 -1.68
CA VAL A 69 -7.28 -1.75 -1.02
C VAL A 69 -6.94 -0.59 -1.95
N PHE A 70 -7.94 0.21 -2.30
CA PHE A 70 -7.76 1.41 -3.12
C PHE A 70 -7.25 2.58 -2.29
N GLY A 71 -6.90 3.67 -2.97
CA GLY A 71 -6.48 4.91 -2.34
C GLY A 71 -5.03 5.25 -2.66
N HIS A 72 -4.89 6.40 -3.30
CA HIS A 72 -3.62 7.05 -3.60
C HIS A 72 -3.71 8.58 -3.42
N GLU A 73 -4.85 9.07 -2.90
CA GLU A 73 -5.11 10.46 -2.57
C GLU A 73 -5.45 10.55 -1.08
N PHE A 74 -4.45 10.52 -0.20
CA PHE A 74 -4.72 10.55 1.25
C PHE A 74 -3.69 11.35 2.05
N CYS A 75 -4.16 11.87 3.17
CA CYS A 75 -3.33 12.48 4.19
C CYS A 75 -3.58 11.82 5.53
N GLY A 76 -2.58 11.89 6.39
CA GLY A 76 -2.61 11.23 7.69
C GLY A 76 -1.60 11.80 8.65
N GLU A 77 -1.63 11.27 9.87
CA GLU A 77 -0.68 11.61 10.91
C GLU A 77 0.34 10.48 11.08
N VAL A 78 1.63 10.81 11.25
CA VAL A 78 2.64 9.80 11.56
C VAL A 78 2.37 9.21 12.95
N VAL A 79 2.13 7.89 13.02
CA VAL A 79 1.88 7.17 14.29
C VAL A 79 2.97 6.16 14.64
N ASP A 80 3.71 5.64 13.66
CA ASP A 80 4.85 4.76 13.93
C ASP A 80 5.89 4.72 12.80
N TYR A 81 7.02 4.05 13.05
CA TYR A 81 8.15 3.88 12.15
C TYR A 81 8.55 2.42 12.09
N GLY A 82 8.99 1.96 10.92
CA GLY A 82 9.62 0.65 10.83
C GLY A 82 11.03 0.64 11.42
N PRO A 83 11.60 -0.56 11.68
CA PRO A 83 12.92 -0.70 12.32
C PRO A 83 14.03 0.05 11.57
N GLY A 84 14.85 0.81 12.30
CA GLY A 84 15.98 1.54 11.72
C GLY A 84 15.60 2.68 10.77
N THR A 85 14.32 3.08 10.72
CA THR A 85 13.87 4.24 9.94
C THR A 85 14.23 5.52 10.66
N ARG A 86 14.68 6.54 9.92
CA ARG A 86 14.89 7.89 10.47
C ARG A 86 13.56 8.37 11.08
N ARG A 87 13.55 8.77 12.35
CA ARG A 87 12.33 9.15 13.08
C ARG A 87 11.86 10.56 12.73
N THR A 88 11.64 10.77 11.44
CA THR A 88 11.25 12.04 10.86
C THR A 88 10.45 11.80 9.58
N PRO A 89 9.31 12.49 9.38
CA PRO A 89 8.70 13.47 10.30
C PRO A 89 8.32 12.88 11.67
N ARG A 90 8.19 13.71 12.72
CA ARG A 90 7.90 13.25 14.09
C ARG A 90 6.49 12.66 14.17
N ARG A 91 6.22 11.79 15.16
CA ARG A 91 4.84 11.37 15.45
C ARG A 91 3.98 12.60 15.74
N GLY A 92 2.72 12.58 15.35
CA GLY A 92 1.88 13.79 15.40
C GLY A 92 1.97 14.67 14.16
N THR A 93 2.95 14.46 13.27
CA THR A 93 3.10 15.33 12.09
C THR A 93 2.08 14.95 11.02
N PRO A 94 1.24 15.90 10.54
CA PRO A 94 0.40 15.66 9.38
C PRO A 94 1.27 15.59 8.11
N VAL A 95 1.00 14.59 7.29
CA VAL A 95 1.70 14.35 6.02
C VAL A 95 0.70 14.00 4.92
N VAL A 96 1.07 14.33 3.68
CA VAL A 96 0.37 13.85 2.47
C VAL A 96 1.18 12.72 1.87
N ALA A 97 0.52 11.61 1.52
CA ALA A 97 1.19 10.48 0.91
C ALA A 97 1.49 10.77 -0.56
N MET A 98 2.77 10.69 -0.94
CA MET A 98 3.14 10.62 -2.36
C MET A 98 2.83 9.20 -2.85
N PRO A 99 1.94 9.03 -3.85
CA PRO A 99 1.46 7.71 -4.22
C PRO A 99 2.44 6.90 -5.05
N LEU A 100 3.65 7.40 -5.28
CA LEU A 100 4.70 6.74 -6.02
C LEU A 100 5.92 6.54 -5.11
N LEU A 101 6.32 5.28 -4.95
CA LEU A 101 7.53 4.89 -4.25
C LEU A 101 8.55 4.36 -5.24
N ARG A 102 9.71 5.01 -5.31
CA ARG A 102 10.85 4.51 -6.09
C ARG A 102 11.79 3.69 -5.21
N ARG A 103 12.06 2.43 -5.58
CA ARG A 103 13.06 1.55 -4.97
C ARG A 103 14.26 1.42 -5.91
N GLY A 104 15.40 1.96 -5.49
CA GLY A 104 16.60 2.03 -6.34
C GLY A 104 16.38 2.88 -7.59
N ASN A 105 17.07 2.55 -8.69
CA ASN A 105 17.04 3.33 -9.93
C ASN A 105 16.03 2.83 -10.98
N LYS A 106 15.39 1.68 -10.75
CA LYS A 106 14.60 0.99 -11.79
C LYS A 106 13.16 0.67 -11.39
N GLU A 107 12.85 0.58 -10.10
CA GLU A 107 11.53 0.14 -9.66
C GLU A 107 10.72 1.31 -9.12
N VAL A 108 9.59 1.62 -9.75
CA VAL A 108 8.57 2.54 -9.23
C VAL A 108 7.33 1.73 -8.93
N THR A 109 6.78 1.92 -7.73
CA THR A 109 5.57 1.23 -7.25
C THR A 109 4.53 2.26 -6.83
N GLY A 110 3.31 2.12 -7.33
CA GLY A 110 2.15 2.89 -6.86
C GLY A 110 1.62 2.38 -5.52
N SER A 111 1.16 3.29 -4.66
CA SER A 111 0.26 2.97 -3.54
C SER A 111 -1.16 2.77 -4.08
N GLY A 112 -1.91 1.82 -3.52
CA GLY A 112 -3.16 1.38 -4.13
C GLY A 112 -2.92 0.52 -5.39
N PHE A 113 -3.95 -0.15 -5.88
CA PHE A 113 -3.90 -0.97 -7.11
C PHE A 113 -2.88 -2.11 -7.10
N ARG A 114 -2.52 -2.62 -5.92
CA ARG A 114 -1.71 -3.83 -5.76
C ARG A 114 -2.34 -4.75 -4.73
N GLN A 115 -2.20 -6.05 -4.94
CA GLN A 115 -2.61 -7.02 -3.93
C GLN A 115 -1.87 -6.71 -2.62
N TRP A 116 -2.65 -6.51 -1.56
CA TRP A 116 -2.08 -6.38 -0.23
C TRP A 116 -1.36 -7.68 0.11
N ARG A 117 -0.06 -7.59 0.41
CA ARG A 117 0.71 -8.71 0.95
C ARG A 117 0.90 -8.49 2.44
N ARG A 118 0.63 -9.53 3.24
CA ARG A 118 1.00 -9.51 4.66
C ARG A 118 2.51 -9.34 4.76
N ALA A 119 2.98 -8.51 5.68
CA ALA A 119 4.41 -8.48 5.99
C ALA A 119 4.85 -9.92 6.33
N PRO A 120 5.97 -10.42 5.78
CA PRO A 120 6.47 -11.73 6.17
C PRO A 120 6.69 -11.74 7.69
N THR A 121 6.20 -12.78 8.36
CA THR A 121 6.49 -13.02 9.77
C THR A 121 8.01 -13.13 9.92
N PRO A 122 8.65 -12.42 10.86
CA PRO A 122 10.07 -12.61 11.13
C PRO A 122 10.30 -14.09 11.43
N SER A 123 11.14 -14.76 10.63
CA SER A 123 11.62 -16.09 10.97
C SER A 123 12.46 -15.94 12.23
N GLY A 124 11.94 -16.37 13.36
CA GLY A 124 12.68 -16.39 14.61
C GLY A 124 13.83 -17.38 14.50
N SER A 125 15.03 -16.89 14.19
CA SER A 125 16.25 -17.63 14.53
C SER A 125 16.55 -17.31 16.00
N SER A 126 16.09 -18.16 16.91
CA SER A 126 16.61 -18.19 18.27
C SER A 126 18.10 -18.53 18.20
N SER A 127 18.95 -17.54 18.43
CA SER A 127 20.36 -17.78 18.71
C SER A 127 20.46 -18.46 20.08
N SER A 128 20.70 -19.77 20.11
CA SER A 128 21.26 -20.40 21.30
C SER A 128 22.77 -20.15 21.29
N SER A 129 23.21 -19.14 22.03
CA SER A 129 24.61 -19.00 22.41
C SER A 129 24.95 -20.07 23.45
N ARG A 130 25.86 -20.98 23.11
CA ARG A 130 26.85 -21.54 24.04
C ARG A 130 28.19 -20.92 23.68
#